data_AF-A0A929G566-F1
#
_entry.id   AF-A0A929G566-F1
#
_cell.length_a   1.000
_cell.length_b   1.000
_cell.length_c   1.000
_cell.angle_alpha   90.00
_cell.angle_beta   90.00
_cell.angle_gamma   90.00
#
_symmetry.space_group_name_H-M   'P 1'
#
loop_
_entity.id
_entity.type
_entity.pdbx_description
1 polymer ?
#
loop_
_entity_poly.entity_id
_entity_poly.type
_entity_poly.pdbx_seq_one_letter_code
_entity_poly.pdbx_strand_id
1 'polypeptide(L)'
;MGSSGGNYYLALRQIAKVANSASSLRKVFNFVAKSTAKAVRADGCRVLLLDAKKEYLTTLGSHGLSDLYLKKGPLSARKSLPEILNGKVVLIPDATKDERVQHPQVAEAQKISSILGVPLFDRKEEVIGEIRLYTHEPRQFSESEKNFLLSIANISAVLMEKEELDRVLQKDYKTSKGRATLAQVAQLPTASLRPTQFAHPSEEEFAKLLDFYRVEWLYEPRSFPLRWQNGTVAEMFTPDFYLPEIDLYVELTTLKQSLARDKNRKVRQLKELYPEINIRLLNKRDYVRLVAKYGYGPLGEAKVKGIRRVLYSHAQIQRRVRTLAKRISRDYAGQQVVLIGVLKGVVCFMADLMQHISLPITLDFMAVSYYGGDGQAVRITKDLDASITGKNVLMVEDIVDTGMTLNYILTHLSAHNPASLRVCTLLDKRARRLIDIPLDYIGFQIPDEFVVGYGLDYGGEYRNLAFIGVLYSEQEE
;
A
#
# COMPACT_ATOMS: atom_id res chain seq x y z
N MET A 1 -46.11 -17.79 -12.69
CA MET A 1 -45.57 -17.32 -11.39
C MET A 1 -44.49 -18.30 -10.94
N GLY A 2 -43.22 -17.91 -11.00
CA GLY A 2 -42.11 -18.79 -10.62
C GLY A 2 -40.82 -18.49 -11.39
N SER A 3 -40.09 -17.42 -11.04
CA SER A 3 -38.71 -17.21 -11.52
C SER A 3 -37.91 -16.11 -10.79
N SER A 4 -38.55 -15.21 -10.01
CA SER A 4 -37.83 -14.15 -9.27
C SER A 4 -37.14 -14.65 -7.99
N GLY A 5 -37.81 -15.51 -7.21
CA GLY A 5 -37.28 -16.01 -5.92
C GLY A 5 -35.98 -16.82 -6.04
N GLY A 6 -35.80 -17.56 -7.14
CA GLY A 6 -34.56 -18.34 -7.39
C GLY A 6 -33.33 -17.46 -7.60
N ASN A 7 -33.50 -16.29 -8.24
CA ASN A 7 -32.40 -15.35 -8.47
C ASN A 7 -31.96 -14.64 -7.19
N TYR A 8 -32.89 -14.32 -6.29
CA TYR A 8 -32.58 -13.72 -4.98
C TYR A 8 -31.82 -14.69 -4.08
N TYR A 9 -32.24 -15.95 -4.02
CA TYR A 9 -31.55 -16.98 -3.25
C TYR A 9 -30.11 -17.21 -3.76
N LEU A 10 -29.91 -17.30 -5.08
CA LEU A 10 -28.58 -17.45 -5.66
C LEU A 10 -27.68 -16.25 -5.36
N ALA A 11 -28.22 -15.02 -5.44
CA ALA A 11 -27.47 -13.81 -5.11
C ALA A 11 -27.07 -13.78 -3.63
N LEU A 12 -27.99 -14.10 -2.71
CA LEU A 12 -27.70 -14.21 -1.27
C LEU A 12 -26.58 -15.23 -1.01
N ARG A 13 -26.66 -16.42 -1.63
CA ARG A 13 -25.65 -17.48 -1.47
C ARG A 13 -24.27 -17.04 -1.99
N GLN A 14 -24.22 -16.37 -3.14
CA GLN A 14 -22.96 -15.87 -3.71
C GLN A 14 -22.35 -14.77 -2.84
N ILE A 15 -23.17 -13.83 -2.36
CA ILE A 15 -22.74 -12.76 -1.48
C ILE A 15 -22.23 -13.31 -0.16
N ALA A 16 -22.93 -14.25 0.47
CA ALA A 16 -22.48 -14.91 1.70
C ALA A 16 -21.16 -15.69 1.51
N LYS A 17 -20.91 -16.27 0.33
CA LYS A 17 -19.64 -16.93 0.01
C LYS A 17 -18.49 -15.94 -0.10
N VAL A 18 -18.69 -14.82 -0.79
CA VAL A 18 -17.66 -13.77 -0.98
C VAL A 18 -17.39 -13.02 0.33
N ALA A 19 -18.41 -12.82 1.15
CA ALA A 19 -18.33 -12.26 2.50
C ALA A 19 -17.35 -13.04 3.40
N ASN A 20 -17.17 -14.34 3.16
CA ASN A 20 -16.27 -15.21 3.91
C ASN A 20 -14.88 -15.39 3.27
N SER A 21 -14.55 -14.65 2.20
CA SER A 21 -13.24 -14.72 1.54
C SER A 21 -12.24 -13.70 2.11
N ALA A 22 -10.94 -13.99 2.02
CA ALA A 22 -9.85 -13.09 2.44
C ALA A 22 -9.58 -11.92 1.47
N SER A 23 -10.65 -11.32 0.93
CA SER A 23 -10.60 -10.20 -0.02
C SER A 23 -10.72 -8.85 0.70
N SER A 24 -10.25 -7.77 0.09
CA SER A 24 -10.43 -6.43 0.67
C SER A 24 -11.91 -6.03 0.72
N LEU A 25 -12.27 -5.27 1.76
CA LEU A 25 -13.62 -4.78 2.03
C LEU A 25 -14.29 -4.15 0.79
N ARG A 26 -13.55 -3.26 0.12
CA ARG A 26 -14.02 -2.58 -1.11
C ARG A 26 -14.36 -3.56 -2.24
N LYS A 27 -13.59 -4.65 -2.39
CA LYS A 27 -13.88 -5.70 -3.39
C LYS A 27 -15.15 -6.47 -3.01
N VAL A 28 -15.34 -6.76 -1.72
CA VAL A 28 -16.56 -7.41 -1.21
C VAL A 28 -17.78 -6.53 -1.45
N PHE A 29 -17.76 -5.24 -1.07
CA PHE A 29 -18.93 -4.36 -1.25
C PHE A 29 -19.20 -3.99 -2.71
N ASN A 30 -18.19 -3.91 -3.57
CA ASN A 30 -18.40 -3.81 -5.02
C ASN A 30 -19.09 -5.07 -5.57
N PHE A 31 -18.72 -6.26 -5.06
CA PHE A 31 -19.38 -7.51 -5.43
C PHE A 31 -20.81 -7.59 -4.91
N VAL A 32 -21.07 -7.13 -3.68
CA VAL A 32 -22.42 -6.99 -3.11
C VAL A 32 -23.25 -6.08 -4.00
N ALA A 33 -22.78 -4.86 -4.27
CA ALA A 33 -23.50 -3.90 -5.11
C ALA A 33 -23.83 -4.50 -6.49
N LYS A 34 -22.86 -5.14 -7.14
CA LYS A 34 -23.04 -5.79 -8.45
C LYS A 34 -24.07 -6.92 -8.41
N SER A 35 -23.98 -7.79 -7.42
CA SER A 35 -24.86 -8.96 -7.31
C SER A 35 -26.29 -8.55 -6.96
N THR A 36 -26.45 -7.56 -6.08
CA THR A 36 -27.76 -6.98 -5.72
C THR A 36 -28.42 -6.29 -6.92
N ALA A 37 -27.68 -5.42 -7.64
CA ALA A 37 -28.20 -4.75 -8.83
C ALA A 37 -28.68 -5.76 -9.87
N LYS A 38 -27.88 -6.80 -10.15
CA LYS A 38 -28.24 -7.85 -11.11
C LYS A 38 -29.46 -8.66 -10.68
N ALA A 39 -29.55 -9.03 -9.41
CA ALA A 39 -30.65 -9.84 -8.90
C ALA A 39 -32.00 -9.12 -9.00
N VAL A 40 -32.02 -7.82 -8.68
CA VAL A 40 -33.22 -6.97 -8.75
C VAL A 40 -33.41 -6.36 -10.14
N ARG A 41 -32.48 -6.58 -11.08
CA ARG A 41 -32.47 -5.93 -12.41
C ARG A 41 -32.54 -4.41 -12.31
N ALA A 42 -31.75 -3.84 -11.41
CA ALA A 42 -31.56 -2.40 -11.28
C ALA A 42 -30.32 -1.98 -12.05
N ASP A 43 -30.32 -0.75 -12.55
CA ASP A 43 -29.23 -0.19 -13.36
C ASP A 43 -28.01 0.15 -12.52
N GLY A 44 -28.22 0.50 -11.25
CA GLY A 44 -27.15 0.79 -10.30
C GLY A 44 -27.44 0.34 -8.88
N CYS A 45 -26.37 0.12 -8.12
CA CYS A 45 -26.44 -0.13 -6.68
C CYS A 45 -25.27 0.53 -5.96
N ARG A 46 -25.52 1.04 -4.76
CA ARG A 46 -24.50 1.64 -3.90
C ARG A 46 -24.69 1.20 -2.46
N VAL A 47 -23.60 0.79 -1.82
CA VAL A 47 -23.55 0.50 -0.38
C VAL A 47 -22.85 1.65 0.31
N LEU A 48 -23.51 2.22 1.32
CA LEU A 48 -23.12 3.46 1.98
C LEU A 48 -23.01 3.24 3.49
N LEU A 49 -22.01 3.85 4.11
CA LEU A 49 -21.80 3.85 5.55
C LEU A 49 -21.95 5.26 6.10
N LEU A 50 -22.63 5.38 7.23
CA LEU A 50 -22.65 6.61 8.01
C LEU A 50 -21.29 6.82 8.69
N ASP A 51 -20.86 8.07 8.75
CA ASP A 51 -19.75 8.46 9.59
C ASP A 51 -20.13 8.39 11.08
N ALA A 52 -19.13 8.47 11.97
CA ALA A 52 -19.34 8.33 13.41
C ALA A 52 -20.30 9.39 14.00
N LYS A 53 -20.49 10.52 13.32
CA LYS A 53 -21.42 11.59 13.71
C LYS A 53 -22.82 11.45 13.10
N LYS A 54 -23.04 10.43 12.25
CA LYS A 54 -24.29 10.21 11.48
C LYS A 54 -24.68 11.42 10.61
N GLU A 55 -23.70 12.16 10.12
CA GLU A 55 -23.87 13.37 9.32
C GLU A 55 -23.70 13.10 7.82
N TYR A 56 -22.80 12.18 7.45
CA TYR A 56 -22.41 11.94 6.07
C TYR A 56 -22.39 10.46 5.72
N LEU A 57 -22.75 10.18 4.47
CA LEU A 57 -22.72 8.84 3.88
C LEU A 57 -21.53 8.71 2.93
N THR A 58 -20.69 7.71 3.19
CA THR A 58 -19.51 7.40 2.39
C THR A 58 -19.72 6.09 1.64
N THR A 59 -19.26 6.02 0.38
CA THR A 59 -19.45 4.83 -0.46
C THR A 59 -18.46 3.73 -0.07
N LEU A 60 -18.98 2.57 0.35
CA LEU A 60 -18.20 1.35 0.58
C LEU A 60 -18.02 0.53 -0.69
N GLY A 61 -19.03 0.52 -1.54
CA GLY A 61 -18.99 -0.16 -2.83
C GLY A 61 -20.13 0.28 -3.75
N SER A 62 -19.92 0.14 -5.05
CA SER A 62 -20.87 0.58 -6.06
C SER A 62 -20.80 -0.26 -7.32
N HIS A 63 -21.92 -0.33 -8.05
CA HIS A 63 -22.00 -0.93 -9.37
C HIS A 63 -23.00 -0.17 -10.24
N GLY A 64 -22.75 -0.11 -11.55
CA GLY A 64 -23.72 0.43 -12.53
C GLY A 64 -23.92 1.94 -12.50
N LEU A 65 -23.11 2.67 -11.73
CA LEU A 65 -23.13 4.13 -11.63
C LEU A 65 -21.83 4.69 -12.24
N SER A 66 -21.91 5.81 -12.94
CA SER A 66 -20.73 6.44 -13.52
C SER A 66 -19.83 7.09 -12.48
N ASP A 67 -18.55 7.26 -12.83
CA ASP A 67 -17.59 8.01 -12.04
C ASP A 67 -18.07 9.43 -11.70
N LEU A 68 -18.76 10.10 -12.63
CA LEU A 68 -19.32 11.43 -12.42
C LEU A 68 -20.40 11.43 -11.32
N TYR A 69 -21.28 10.41 -11.32
CA TYR A 69 -22.31 10.27 -10.30
C TYR A 69 -21.74 9.87 -8.92
N LEU A 70 -20.59 9.19 -8.91
CA LEU A 70 -19.90 8.73 -7.69
C LEU A 70 -18.98 9.80 -7.09
N LYS A 71 -18.40 10.71 -7.90
CA LYS A 71 -17.44 11.76 -7.47
C LYS A 71 -18.11 13.06 -6.97
N LYS A 72 -19.43 13.09 -6.82
CA LYS A 72 -20.20 14.27 -6.37
C LYS A 72 -20.09 14.61 -4.87
N GLY A 73 -19.15 13.99 -4.15
CA GLY A 73 -18.89 14.24 -2.73
C GLY A 73 -19.75 13.39 -1.77
N PRO A 74 -19.50 13.48 -0.45
CA PRO A 74 -20.25 12.78 0.58
C PRO A 74 -21.70 13.27 0.63
N LEU A 75 -22.66 12.35 0.73
CA LEU A 75 -24.07 12.74 0.85
C LEU A 75 -24.38 13.10 2.30
N SER A 76 -24.98 14.27 2.54
CA SER A 76 -25.51 14.57 3.87
C SER A 76 -26.66 13.63 4.20
N ALA A 77 -26.54 12.85 5.27
CA ALA A 77 -27.54 11.86 5.68
C ALA A 77 -28.87 12.50 6.06
N ARG A 78 -28.82 13.69 6.68
CA ARG A 78 -30.01 14.46 7.08
C ARG A 78 -30.75 15.11 5.91
N LYS A 79 -30.11 15.21 4.75
CA LYS A 79 -30.69 15.82 3.54
C LYS A 79 -31.03 14.81 2.46
N SER A 80 -30.34 13.66 2.41
CA SER A 80 -30.59 12.63 1.41
C SER A 80 -31.22 11.39 2.04
N LEU A 81 -32.53 11.25 1.86
CA LEU A 81 -33.35 10.18 2.44
C LEU A 81 -33.28 10.14 3.99
N PRO A 82 -33.55 11.25 4.69
CA PRO A 82 -33.43 11.32 6.15
C PRO A 82 -34.28 10.29 6.90
N GLU A 83 -35.37 9.81 6.31
CA GLU A 83 -36.26 8.81 6.89
C GLU A 83 -35.55 7.46 7.10
N ILE A 84 -34.48 7.17 6.34
CA ILE A 84 -33.65 5.98 6.52
C ILE A 84 -32.94 6.00 7.87
N LEU A 85 -32.57 7.18 8.40
CA LEU A 85 -32.00 7.30 9.75
C LEU A 85 -32.96 6.85 10.85
N ASN A 86 -34.26 6.85 10.56
CA ASN A 86 -35.31 6.35 11.46
C ASN A 86 -35.69 4.89 11.13
N GLY A 87 -34.84 4.18 10.38
CA GLY A 87 -35.03 2.77 10.04
C GLY A 87 -36.08 2.51 8.94
N LYS A 88 -36.52 3.53 8.20
CA LYS A 88 -37.54 3.36 7.15
C LYS A 88 -36.92 2.99 5.80
N VAL A 89 -37.61 2.12 5.06
CA VAL A 89 -37.35 1.91 3.63
C VAL A 89 -37.95 3.08 2.85
N VAL A 90 -37.17 3.71 1.97
CA VAL A 90 -37.60 4.91 1.25
C VAL A 90 -37.50 4.71 -0.26
N LEU A 91 -38.59 5.02 -0.97
CA LEU A 91 -38.66 5.05 -2.42
C LEU A 91 -38.80 6.50 -2.89
N ILE A 92 -37.90 6.91 -3.78
CA ILE A 92 -38.07 8.10 -4.63
C ILE A 92 -38.54 7.60 -6.01
N PRO A 93 -39.79 7.86 -6.40
CA PRO A 93 -40.32 7.43 -7.70
C PRO A 93 -39.81 8.28 -8.86
N ASP A 94 -39.45 9.54 -8.62
CA ASP A 94 -38.86 10.46 -9.60
C ASP A 94 -37.69 11.24 -8.98
N ALA A 95 -36.47 10.80 -9.26
CA ALA A 95 -35.24 11.36 -8.72
C ALA A 95 -34.83 12.71 -9.34
N THR A 96 -35.47 13.12 -10.44
CA THR A 96 -35.16 14.40 -11.11
C THR A 96 -35.86 15.58 -10.44
N LYS A 97 -36.99 15.32 -9.76
CA LYS A 97 -37.84 16.35 -9.14
C LYS A 97 -37.90 16.29 -7.61
N ASP A 98 -37.33 15.25 -7.00
CA ASP A 98 -37.40 15.05 -5.56
C ASP A 98 -36.30 15.84 -4.82
N GLU A 99 -36.70 16.73 -3.91
CA GLU A 99 -35.80 17.61 -3.15
C GLU A 99 -34.80 16.85 -2.26
N ARG A 100 -35.07 15.57 -1.94
CA ARG A 100 -34.14 14.70 -1.20
C ARG A 100 -32.95 14.24 -2.06
N VAL A 101 -32.98 14.52 -3.37
CA VAL A 101 -31.86 14.30 -4.30
C VAL A 101 -31.00 15.56 -4.37
N GLN A 102 -29.89 15.58 -3.62
CA GLN A 102 -29.01 16.76 -3.49
C GLN A 102 -28.30 17.20 -4.80
N HIS A 103 -28.29 16.35 -5.83
CA HIS A 103 -27.66 16.64 -7.12
C HIS A 103 -28.55 16.18 -8.28
N PRO A 104 -29.71 16.84 -8.49
CA PRO A 104 -30.72 16.40 -9.45
C PRO A 104 -30.19 16.47 -10.89
N GLN A 105 -29.42 17.51 -11.23
CA GLN A 105 -28.80 17.69 -12.55
C GLN A 105 -27.85 16.53 -12.92
N VAL A 106 -27.11 16.00 -11.94
CA VAL A 106 -26.21 14.86 -12.15
C VAL A 106 -27.00 13.55 -12.22
N ALA A 107 -28.14 13.44 -11.54
CA ALA A 107 -29.05 12.30 -11.67
C ALA A 107 -29.70 12.27 -13.06
N GLU A 108 -30.17 13.43 -13.54
CA GLU A 108 -30.76 13.60 -14.86
C GLU A 108 -29.76 13.30 -15.98
N ALA A 109 -28.55 13.85 -15.91
CA ALA A 109 -27.48 13.57 -16.88
C ALA A 109 -27.08 12.08 -16.94
N GLN A 110 -27.37 11.33 -15.88
CA GLN A 110 -27.10 9.89 -15.77
C GLN A 110 -28.35 9.04 -15.94
N LYS A 111 -29.46 9.68 -16.34
CA LYS A 111 -30.77 9.06 -16.56
C LYS A 111 -31.32 8.33 -15.34
N ILE A 112 -30.93 8.71 -14.12
CA ILE A 112 -31.45 8.07 -12.90
C ILE A 112 -32.87 8.56 -12.66
N SER A 113 -33.83 7.65 -12.78
CA SER A 113 -35.25 7.91 -12.67
C SER A 113 -35.82 7.59 -11.30
N SER A 114 -35.49 6.43 -10.71
CA SER A 114 -35.99 6.07 -9.37
C SER A 114 -34.89 5.57 -8.44
N ILE A 115 -35.07 5.78 -7.13
CA ILE A 115 -34.12 5.38 -6.08
C ILE A 115 -34.86 4.65 -4.97
N LEU A 116 -34.42 3.43 -4.64
CA LEU A 116 -34.89 2.69 -3.45
C LEU A 116 -33.74 2.61 -2.45
N GLY A 117 -33.93 3.14 -1.24
CA GLY A 117 -32.97 3.06 -0.13
C GLY A 117 -33.49 2.18 1.01
N VAL A 118 -32.61 1.33 1.55
CA VAL A 118 -32.87 0.53 2.76
C VAL A 118 -31.78 0.75 3.81
N PRO A 119 -32.12 0.81 5.10
CA PRO A 119 -31.16 0.98 6.19
C PRO A 119 -30.32 -0.29 6.41
N LEU A 120 -29.08 -0.09 6.89
CA LEU A 120 -28.25 -1.11 7.54
C LEU A 120 -28.34 -0.90 9.04
N PHE A 121 -28.64 -1.95 9.79
CA PHE A 121 -28.71 -1.94 11.25
C PHE A 121 -27.55 -2.70 11.86
N ASP A 122 -26.96 -2.16 12.93
CA ASP A 122 -26.06 -2.93 13.80
C ASP A 122 -26.85 -3.83 14.78
N ARG A 123 -26.13 -4.59 15.61
CA ARG A 123 -26.70 -5.42 16.69
C ARG A 123 -27.54 -4.66 17.71
N LYS A 124 -27.41 -3.34 17.80
CA LYS A 124 -28.18 -2.48 18.72
C LYS A 124 -29.39 -1.85 18.04
N GLU A 125 -29.71 -2.32 16.82
CA GLU A 125 -30.78 -1.77 15.98
C GLU A 125 -30.55 -0.30 15.60
N GLU A 126 -29.31 0.19 15.66
CA GLU A 126 -28.97 1.52 15.20
C GLU A 126 -28.64 1.51 13.71
N VAL A 127 -29.10 2.54 12.99
CA VAL A 127 -28.76 2.72 11.59
C VAL A 127 -27.28 3.12 11.47
N ILE A 128 -26.50 2.26 10.80
CA ILE A 128 -25.07 2.46 10.55
C ILE A 128 -24.75 2.78 9.08
N GLY A 129 -25.73 2.65 8.20
CA GLY A 129 -25.54 2.85 6.77
C GLY A 129 -26.81 2.56 5.98
N GLU A 130 -26.67 2.41 4.67
CA GLU A 130 -27.79 2.12 3.78
C GLU A 130 -27.33 1.49 2.45
N ILE A 131 -28.25 0.78 1.79
CA ILE A 131 -28.09 0.32 0.41
C ILE A 131 -29.09 1.06 -0.46
N ARG A 132 -28.61 1.59 -1.59
CA ARG A 132 -29.45 2.26 -2.60
C ARG A 132 -29.42 1.51 -3.92
N LEU A 133 -30.59 1.27 -4.49
CA LEU A 133 -30.79 0.88 -5.88
C LEU A 133 -31.19 2.08 -6.72
N TYR A 134 -30.78 2.05 -7.99
CA TYR A 134 -31.03 3.09 -8.97
C TYR A 134 -31.57 2.46 -10.25
N THR A 135 -32.58 3.08 -10.85
CA THR A 135 -33.10 2.66 -12.18
C THR A 135 -33.12 3.80 -13.16
N HIS A 136 -33.03 3.48 -14.44
CA HIS A 136 -33.10 4.46 -15.52
C HIS A 136 -34.54 4.76 -15.97
N GLU A 137 -35.46 3.85 -15.69
CA GLU A 137 -36.89 4.01 -15.94
C GLU A 137 -37.66 4.08 -14.60
N PRO A 138 -38.81 4.78 -14.57
CA PRO A 138 -39.65 4.83 -13.38
C PRO A 138 -40.04 3.42 -12.94
N ARG A 139 -39.76 3.08 -11.68
CA ARG A 139 -39.99 1.73 -11.18
C ARG A 139 -40.61 1.75 -9.78
N GLN A 140 -41.64 0.93 -9.61
CA GLN A 140 -42.08 0.50 -8.30
C GLN A 140 -41.40 -0.82 -7.92
N PHE A 141 -41.05 -0.96 -6.64
CA PHE A 141 -40.41 -2.15 -6.11
C PHE A 141 -41.40 -2.95 -5.27
N SER A 142 -41.47 -4.24 -5.54
CA SER A 142 -42.31 -5.19 -4.81
C SER A 142 -41.80 -5.42 -3.39
N GLU A 143 -42.68 -5.91 -2.51
CA GLU A 143 -42.29 -6.26 -1.13
C GLU A 143 -41.19 -7.33 -1.08
N SER A 144 -41.20 -8.29 -2.03
CA SER A 144 -40.13 -9.29 -2.13
C SER A 144 -38.77 -8.67 -2.45
N GLU A 145 -38.71 -7.62 -3.28
CA GLU A 145 -37.47 -6.91 -3.59
C GLU A 145 -36.97 -6.09 -2.40
N LYS A 146 -37.88 -5.43 -1.67
CA LYS A 146 -37.55 -4.70 -0.44
C LYS A 146 -37.00 -5.66 0.62
N ASN A 147 -37.65 -6.80 0.83
CA ASN A 147 -37.22 -7.84 1.78
C ASN A 147 -35.88 -8.47 1.38
N PHE A 148 -35.65 -8.68 0.08
CA PHE A 148 -34.34 -9.11 -0.42
C PHE A 148 -33.26 -8.07 -0.08
N LEU A 149 -33.53 -6.79 -0.35
CA LEU A 149 -32.58 -5.71 -0.05
C LEU A 149 -32.26 -5.59 1.45
N LEU A 150 -33.28 -5.72 2.31
CA LEU A 150 -33.10 -5.76 3.76
C LEU A 150 -32.23 -6.96 4.19
N SER A 151 -32.41 -8.12 3.55
CA SER A 151 -31.56 -9.29 3.82
C SER A 151 -30.10 -9.03 3.43
N ILE A 152 -29.85 -8.33 2.32
CA ILE A 152 -28.51 -7.91 1.92
C ILE A 152 -27.94 -6.86 2.88
N ALA A 153 -28.77 -5.94 3.36
CA ALA A 153 -28.37 -4.94 4.35
C ALA A 153 -27.93 -5.61 5.65
N ASN A 154 -28.66 -6.63 6.12
CA ASN A 154 -28.29 -7.40 7.31
C ASN A 154 -26.94 -8.13 7.12
N ILE A 155 -26.73 -8.81 5.99
CA ILE A 155 -25.44 -9.45 5.70
C ILE A 155 -24.30 -8.41 5.63
N SER A 156 -24.59 -7.26 5.04
CA SER A 156 -23.64 -6.15 4.92
C SER A 156 -23.27 -5.57 6.28
N ALA A 157 -24.23 -5.44 7.21
CA ALA A 157 -23.98 -4.99 8.57
C ALA A 157 -23.14 -6.00 9.36
N VAL A 158 -23.44 -7.30 9.27
CA VAL A 158 -22.62 -8.36 9.91
C VAL A 158 -21.18 -8.33 9.40
N LEU A 159 -20.98 -8.06 8.11
CA LEU A 159 -19.64 -7.88 7.54
C LEU A 159 -18.90 -6.67 8.13
N MET A 160 -19.61 -5.57 8.41
CA MET A 160 -19.03 -4.38 9.04
C MET A 160 -18.64 -4.63 10.48
N GLU A 161 -19.49 -5.28 11.26
CA GLU A 161 -19.18 -5.63 12.64
C GLU A 161 -18.02 -6.63 12.74
N LYS A 162 -17.93 -7.58 11.80
CA LYS A 162 -16.78 -8.48 11.71
C LYS A 162 -15.49 -7.70 11.47
N GLU A 163 -15.51 -6.71 10.58
CA GLU A 163 -14.35 -5.84 10.35
C GLU A 163 -13.98 -5.02 11.60
N GLU A 164 -14.98 -4.49 12.31
CA GLU A 164 -14.77 -3.75 13.54
C GLU A 164 -14.23 -4.64 14.67
N LEU A 165 -14.74 -5.88 14.79
CA LEU A 165 -14.22 -6.89 15.71
C LEU A 165 -12.78 -7.30 15.34
N ASP A 166 -12.47 -7.52 14.06
CA ASP A 166 -11.10 -7.78 13.61
C ASP A 166 -10.18 -6.59 13.94
N ARG A 167 -10.66 -5.35 13.81
CA ARG A 167 -9.92 -4.14 14.22
C ARG A 167 -9.71 -4.06 15.73
N VAL A 168 -10.72 -4.40 16.54
CA VAL A 168 -10.63 -4.41 18.01
C VAL A 168 -9.69 -5.50 18.49
N LEU A 169 -9.81 -6.72 17.96
CA LEU A 169 -8.89 -7.83 18.26
C LEU A 169 -7.46 -7.49 17.84
N GLN A 170 -7.26 -6.80 16.71
CA GLN A 170 -5.95 -6.26 16.32
C GLN A 170 -5.48 -5.13 17.23
N LYS A 171 -6.37 -4.34 17.84
CA LYS A 171 -6.04 -3.24 18.77
C LYS A 171 -5.59 -3.79 20.12
N ASP A 172 -6.24 -4.82 20.65
CA ASP A 172 -5.82 -5.50 21.88
C ASP A 172 -4.48 -6.23 21.69
N TYR A 173 -4.30 -6.87 20.53
CA TYR A 173 -3.02 -7.49 20.16
C TYR A 173 -1.87 -6.47 19.99
N LYS A 174 -2.18 -5.23 19.61
CA LYS A 174 -1.21 -4.12 19.49
C LYS A 174 -0.89 -3.44 20.83
N THR A 175 -1.73 -3.59 21.84
CA THR A 175 -1.54 -2.97 23.16
C THR A 175 -0.55 -3.76 24.03
N SER A 176 -0.39 -5.07 23.79
CA SER A 176 0.59 -5.95 24.46
C SER A 176 2.01 -5.95 23.85
N LYS A 177 2.18 -5.41 22.65
CA LYS A 177 3.49 -5.18 22.01
C LYS A 177 3.57 -3.75 21.49
N GLY A 178 3.76 -2.81 22.42
CA GLY A 178 4.09 -1.44 22.07
C GLY A 178 5.33 -1.38 21.19
N ARG A 179 5.14 -0.83 19.97
CA ARG A 179 6.12 -0.40 18.95
C ARG A 179 6.45 -1.38 17.82
N ALA A 180 5.48 -1.63 16.93
CA ALA A 180 5.68 -1.72 15.47
C ALA A 180 4.33 -1.81 14.69
N THR A 181 4.03 -0.73 13.94
CA THR A 181 3.43 -0.69 12.58
C THR A 181 1.95 -1.12 12.33
N LEU A 182 1.06 -0.10 12.19
CA LEU A 182 0.18 0.33 11.05
C LEU A 182 -0.48 -0.75 10.13
N ALA A 183 -1.65 -0.59 9.49
CA ALA A 183 -2.71 0.44 9.33
C ALA A 183 -3.84 -0.17 8.44
N GLN A 184 -4.97 0.55 8.20
CA GLN A 184 -5.53 0.63 6.83
C GLN A 184 -6.48 1.84 6.61
N VAL A 185 -6.02 2.73 5.73
CA VAL A 185 -6.62 3.96 5.18
C VAL A 185 -6.92 3.72 3.69
N ALA A 186 -7.86 4.49 3.14
CA ALA A 186 -8.43 4.36 1.80
C ALA A 186 -7.42 4.45 0.63
N GLN A 187 -7.71 3.73 -0.45
CA GLN A 187 -6.91 3.68 -1.68
C GLN A 187 -6.98 4.96 -2.52
N LEU A 188 -5.80 5.46 -2.90
CA LEU A 188 -5.59 6.56 -3.85
C LEU A 188 -5.59 6.10 -5.32
N PRO A 189 -5.77 7.04 -6.28
CA PRO A 189 -5.76 6.76 -7.71
C PRO A 189 -4.43 6.18 -8.18
N THR A 190 -4.50 5.23 -9.11
CA THR A 190 -3.35 4.46 -9.64
C THR A 190 -2.86 4.97 -10.99
N ALA A 191 -3.19 6.21 -11.38
CA ALA A 191 -2.80 6.77 -12.68
C ALA A 191 -1.90 7.99 -12.48
N SER A 192 -0.59 7.79 -12.63
CA SER A 192 0.41 8.86 -12.69
C SER A 192 0.45 9.48 -14.10
N LEU A 193 -0.31 10.55 -14.33
CA LEU A 193 0.06 11.53 -15.35
C LEU A 193 1.01 12.50 -14.68
N ARG A 194 2.30 12.45 -15.04
CA ARG A 194 3.30 13.41 -14.55
C ARG A 194 2.89 14.82 -15.02
N PRO A 195 2.88 15.83 -14.13
CA PRO A 195 2.51 17.19 -14.53
C PRO A 195 3.46 17.71 -15.60
N THR A 196 2.94 18.42 -16.61
CA THR A 196 3.75 19.04 -17.67
C THR A 196 4.42 20.34 -17.23
N GLN A 197 3.91 20.98 -16.17
CA GLN A 197 4.46 22.18 -15.55
C GLN A 197 4.17 22.19 -14.03
N PHE A 198 5.12 22.68 -13.24
CA PHE A 198 4.96 22.91 -11.80
C PHE A 198 4.64 24.39 -11.53
N ALA A 199 3.90 24.66 -10.46
CA ALA A 199 3.55 26.03 -10.05
C ALA A 199 4.78 26.82 -9.55
N HIS A 200 5.81 26.14 -9.04
CA HIS A 200 7.04 26.79 -8.58
C HIS A 200 8.32 25.96 -8.86
N PRO A 201 9.49 26.57 -9.16
CA PRO A 201 10.74 25.85 -9.42
C PRO A 201 11.19 24.91 -8.29
N SER A 202 10.87 25.23 -7.04
CA SER A 202 11.19 24.36 -5.90
C SER A 202 10.38 23.06 -5.88
N GLU A 203 9.16 23.06 -6.44
CA GLU A 203 8.35 21.86 -6.58
C GLU A 203 8.94 20.96 -7.67
N GLU A 204 9.42 21.54 -8.78
CA GLU A 204 10.13 20.80 -9.82
C GLU A 204 11.45 20.20 -9.31
N GLU A 205 12.25 20.96 -8.57
CA GLU A 205 13.46 20.45 -7.89
C GLU A 205 13.13 19.27 -6.95
N PHE A 206 12.04 19.38 -6.18
CA PHE A 206 11.60 18.35 -5.25
C PHE A 206 11.09 17.10 -5.97
N ALA A 207 10.31 17.26 -7.04
CA ALA A 207 9.83 16.17 -7.88
C ALA A 207 10.98 15.40 -8.55
N LYS A 208 11.96 16.11 -9.12
CA LYS A 208 13.18 15.50 -9.70
C LYS A 208 13.94 14.65 -8.68
N LEU A 209 13.96 15.08 -7.42
CA LEU A 209 14.66 14.38 -6.37
C LEU A 209 13.87 13.16 -5.84
N LEU A 210 12.55 13.26 -5.74
CA LEU A 210 11.69 12.09 -5.49
C LEU A 210 11.84 11.03 -6.60
N ASP A 211 11.89 11.46 -7.85
CA ASP A 211 12.15 10.61 -9.01
C ASP A 211 13.54 9.97 -8.95
N PHE A 212 14.59 10.74 -8.62
CA PHE A 212 15.95 10.23 -8.45
C PHE A 212 16.02 9.12 -7.41
N TYR A 213 15.31 9.27 -6.29
CA TYR A 213 15.23 8.26 -5.23
C TYR A 213 14.17 7.17 -5.47
N ARG A 214 13.47 7.21 -6.60
CA ARG A 214 12.35 6.32 -6.93
C ARG A 214 11.29 6.25 -5.82
N VAL A 215 11.04 7.36 -5.15
CA VAL A 215 9.94 7.50 -4.20
C VAL A 215 8.67 7.72 -5.02
N GLU A 216 7.62 6.93 -4.81
CA GLU A 216 6.34 7.20 -5.46
C GLU A 216 5.72 8.48 -4.89
N TRP A 217 5.21 9.35 -5.78
CA TRP A 217 4.63 10.62 -5.39
C TRP A 217 3.48 11.04 -6.31
N LEU A 218 2.57 11.86 -5.76
CA LEU A 218 1.45 12.49 -6.47
C LEU A 218 1.57 14.01 -6.29
N TYR A 219 1.40 14.76 -7.38
CA TYR A 219 1.32 16.24 -7.37
C TYR A 219 -0.10 16.67 -7.01
N GLU A 220 -0.24 17.66 -6.13
CA GLU A 220 -1.53 18.26 -5.74
C GLU A 220 -2.67 17.22 -5.58
N PRO A 221 -2.44 16.17 -4.79
CA PRO A 221 -3.23 14.92 -4.79
C PRO A 221 -4.71 15.14 -4.46
N ARG A 222 -4.99 16.13 -3.61
CA ARG A 222 -6.34 16.59 -3.25
C ARG A 222 -6.30 17.90 -2.47
N SER A 223 -7.38 18.65 -2.56
CA SER A 223 -7.60 19.88 -1.79
C SER A 223 -8.46 19.63 -0.54
N PHE A 224 -8.20 20.41 0.51
CA PHE A 224 -8.84 20.34 1.80
C PHE A 224 -9.57 21.64 2.12
N PRO A 225 -10.89 21.59 2.36
CA PRO A 225 -11.61 22.74 2.88
C PRO A 225 -11.10 23.09 4.28
N LEU A 226 -10.64 24.33 4.47
CA LEU A 226 -10.21 24.86 5.77
C LEU A 226 -11.24 25.80 6.39
N ARG A 227 -11.99 26.54 5.57
CA ARG A 227 -13.01 27.48 6.06
C ARG A 227 -14.24 27.48 5.18
N TRP A 228 -15.39 27.54 5.82
CA TRP A 228 -16.70 27.59 5.16
C TRP A 228 -17.39 28.92 5.49
N GLN A 229 -18.00 29.56 4.50
CA GLN A 229 -18.92 30.69 4.67
C GLN A 229 -20.20 30.41 3.90
N ASN A 230 -21.34 30.53 4.59
CA ASN A 230 -22.68 30.37 4.02
C ASN A 230 -22.85 29.07 3.20
N GLY A 231 -22.24 27.97 3.65
CA GLY A 231 -22.30 26.68 2.97
C GLY A 231 -21.36 26.52 1.77
N THR A 232 -20.58 27.53 1.42
CA THR A 232 -19.55 27.51 0.38
C THR A 232 -18.16 27.48 0.99
N VAL A 233 -17.22 26.77 0.36
CA VAL A 233 -15.83 26.74 0.83
C VAL A 233 -15.19 28.11 0.57
N ALA A 234 -14.93 28.84 1.65
CA ALA A 234 -14.29 30.15 1.61
C ALA A 234 -12.77 30.03 1.51
N GLU A 235 -12.19 28.92 1.97
CA GLU A 235 -10.75 28.69 1.93
C GLU A 235 -10.43 27.21 1.79
N MET A 236 -9.60 26.88 0.79
CA MET A 236 -9.06 25.55 0.52
C MET A 236 -7.54 25.54 0.75
N PHE A 237 -7.02 24.35 1.00
CA PHE A 237 -5.60 24.09 1.04
C PHE A 237 -5.27 22.80 0.29
N THR A 238 -4.41 22.89 -0.71
CA THR A 238 -3.94 21.74 -1.50
C THR A 238 -2.48 21.54 -1.14
N PRO A 239 -2.09 20.39 -0.55
CA PRO A 239 -0.69 20.10 -0.32
C PRO A 239 0.02 19.90 -1.65
N ASP A 240 1.24 20.41 -1.77
CA ASP A 240 2.03 20.33 -3.01
C ASP A 240 2.27 18.87 -3.47
N PHE A 241 2.54 17.95 -2.53
CA PHE A 241 2.82 16.54 -2.83
C PHE A 241 2.16 15.56 -1.85
N TYR A 242 2.00 14.32 -2.29
CA TYR A 242 1.74 13.19 -1.40
C TYR A 242 2.59 11.97 -1.76
N LEU A 243 3.13 11.33 -0.71
CA LEU A 243 4.00 10.16 -0.80
C LEU A 243 3.24 8.92 -0.30
N PRO A 244 2.70 8.07 -1.21
CA PRO A 244 1.81 6.98 -0.84
C PRO A 244 2.45 5.89 0.02
N GLU A 245 3.74 5.63 -0.17
CA GLU A 245 4.44 4.57 0.55
C GLU A 245 4.48 4.80 2.07
N ILE A 246 4.41 6.06 2.51
CA ILE A 246 4.52 6.44 3.93
C ILE A 246 3.35 7.29 4.41
N ASP A 247 2.28 7.39 3.60
CA ASP A 247 1.08 8.19 3.87
C ASP A 247 1.40 9.59 4.40
N LEU A 248 2.13 10.37 3.60
CA LEU A 248 2.62 11.69 3.98
C LEU A 248 2.25 12.73 2.93
N TYR A 249 1.49 13.73 3.33
CA TYR A 249 1.33 14.97 2.56
C TYR A 249 2.51 15.90 2.84
N VAL A 250 3.02 16.54 1.80
CA VAL A 250 4.14 17.46 1.88
C VAL A 250 3.70 18.81 1.31
N GLU A 251 3.93 19.84 2.11
CA GLU A 251 3.79 21.24 1.71
C GLU A 251 5.18 21.88 1.70
N LEU A 252 5.62 22.41 0.56
CA LEU A 252 6.87 23.13 0.43
C LEU A 252 6.68 24.58 0.86
N THR A 253 7.62 25.08 1.67
CA THR A 253 7.65 26.48 2.10
C THR A 253 8.91 27.19 1.60
N THR A 254 8.76 28.44 1.18
CA THR A 254 9.85 29.29 0.70
C THR A 254 10.41 30.16 1.84
N LEU A 255 11.60 30.73 1.64
CA LEU A 255 12.29 31.55 2.66
C LEU A 255 11.66 32.93 2.91
N LYS A 256 10.63 33.35 2.15
CA LYS A 256 9.96 34.65 2.36
C LYS A 256 8.98 34.56 3.53
N GLN A 257 9.27 35.29 4.62
CA GLN A 257 8.55 35.22 5.90
C GLN A 257 7.04 35.49 5.81
N SER A 258 6.57 36.33 4.87
CA SER A 258 5.15 36.65 4.69
C SER A 258 4.33 35.47 4.16
N LEU A 259 4.87 34.73 3.18
CA LEU A 259 4.22 33.55 2.58
C LEU A 259 4.28 32.33 3.51
N ALA A 260 5.34 32.21 4.33
CA ALA A 260 5.48 31.15 5.29
C ALA A 260 4.43 31.20 6.43
N ARG A 261 3.99 32.39 6.85
CA ARG A 261 2.97 32.54 7.90
C ARG A 261 1.61 31.99 7.47
N ASP A 262 1.20 32.27 6.24
CA ASP A 262 -0.10 31.81 5.75
C ASP A 262 -0.11 30.31 5.47
N LYS A 263 0.97 29.75 4.88
CA LYS A 263 1.12 28.29 4.74
C LYS A 263 1.13 27.57 6.10
N ASN A 264 1.82 28.12 7.10
CA ASN A 264 1.82 27.55 8.46
C ASN A 264 0.44 27.62 9.12
N ARG A 265 -0.30 28.73 8.94
CA ARG A 265 -1.68 28.84 9.43
C ARG A 265 -2.56 27.77 8.82
N LYS A 266 -2.50 27.60 7.49
CA LYS A 266 -3.30 26.62 6.76
C LYS A 266 -2.97 25.18 7.16
N VAL A 267 -1.69 24.83 7.31
CA VAL A 267 -1.29 23.49 7.78
C VAL A 267 -1.72 23.23 9.22
N ARG A 268 -1.69 24.23 10.12
CA ARG A 268 -2.21 24.07 11.48
C ARG A 268 -3.71 23.84 11.48
N GLN A 269 -4.46 24.66 10.75
CA GLN A 269 -5.91 24.48 10.57
C GLN A 269 -6.23 23.12 9.95
N LEU A 270 -5.44 22.66 8.98
CA LEU A 270 -5.61 21.33 8.41
C LEU A 270 -5.41 20.23 9.46
N LYS A 271 -4.40 20.33 10.33
CA LYS A 271 -4.18 19.35 11.40
C LYS A 271 -5.27 19.39 12.48
N GLU A 272 -5.86 20.55 12.74
CA GLU A 272 -6.98 20.68 13.67
C GLU A 272 -8.27 20.08 13.09
N LEU A 273 -8.54 20.32 11.81
CA LEU A 273 -9.75 19.84 11.12
C LEU A 273 -9.64 18.38 10.68
N TYR A 274 -8.43 17.92 10.37
CA TYR A 274 -8.11 16.59 9.84
C TYR A 274 -6.89 16.00 10.59
N PRO A 275 -7.02 15.67 11.89
CA PRO A 275 -5.91 15.21 12.73
C PRO A 275 -5.29 13.89 12.28
N GLU A 276 -6.02 13.08 11.52
CA GLU A 276 -5.55 11.83 10.92
C GLU A 276 -4.58 12.07 9.75
N ILE A 277 -4.52 13.28 9.21
CA ILE A 277 -3.69 13.59 8.07
C ILE A 277 -2.27 13.90 8.52
N ASN A 278 -1.37 13.01 8.15
CA ASN A 278 0.05 13.22 8.30
C ASN A 278 0.54 14.20 7.23
N ILE A 279 0.63 15.47 7.61
CA ILE A 279 1.19 16.53 6.77
C ILE A 279 2.44 17.15 7.40
N ARG A 280 3.46 17.38 6.57
CA ARG A 280 4.68 18.09 6.96
C ARG A 280 4.94 19.29 6.06
N LEU A 281 5.22 20.40 6.71
CA LEU A 281 5.70 21.60 6.08
C LEU A 281 7.22 21.51 6.00
N LEU A 282 7.76 21.51 4.78
CA LEU A 282 9.17 21.31 4.51
C LEU A 282 9.74 22.57 3.87
N ASN A 283 10.68 23.22 4.56
CA ASN A 283 11.48 24.27 3.94
C ASN A 283 12.68 23.65 3.19
N LYS A 284 13.25 24.41 2.25
CA LYS A 284 14.40 23.96 1.45
C LYS A 284 15.57 23.47 2.33
N ARG A 285 15.80 24.03 3.54
CA ARG A 285 16.88 23.63 4.47
C ARG A 285 16.54 22.39 5.33
N ASP A 286 15.28 22.20 5.72
CA ASP A 286 14.79 21.08 6.54
C ASP A 286 14.63 19.82 5.69
N TYR A 287 14.19 20.00 4.44
CA TYR A 287 14.21 18.96 3.45
C TYR A 287 15.63 18.45 3.27
N VAL A 288 16.54 19.36 2.93
CA VAL A 288 17.98 19.12 2.87
C VAL A 288 18.50 18.31 4.06
N ARG A 289 18.06 18.61 5.29
CA ARG A 289 18.45 17.87 6.49
C ARG A 289 17.78 16.50 6.66
N LEU A 290 16.53 16.34 6.22
CA LEU A 290 15.74 15.10 6.30
C LEU A 290 16.30 14.06 5.34
N VAL A 291 16.45 14.51 4.13
CA VAL A 291 17.18 13.95 3.00
C VAL A 291 18.65 14.10 3.34
N ALA A 292 19.15 13.75 4.52
CA ALA A 292 20.58 13.70 4.90
C ALA A 292 20.65 12.72 6.05
N LYS A 293 19.71 12.88 6.97
CA LYS A 293 19.36 11.94 8.03
C LYS A 293 18.95 10.55 7.54
N TYR A 294 18.28 10.45 6.39
CA TYR A 294 17.91 9.19 5.74
C TYR A 294 18.85 8.80 4.58
N GLY A 295 20.01 9.45 4.47
CA GLY A 295 21.00 9.21 3.41
C GLY A 295 20.72 9.92 2.09
N TYR A 296 19.86 10.95 2.11
CA TYR A 296 19.23 11.41 0.88
C TYR A 296 19.60 12.82 0.36
N GLY A 297 20.71 13.49 0.72
CA GLY A 297 21.04 14.88 0.28
C GLY A 297 21.54 15.88 1.36
N PRO A 298 21.60 17.20 1.03
CA PRO A 298 22.79 17.75 0.42
C PRO A 298 24.01 17.61 1.34
N LEU A 299 24.94 16.87 0.81
CA LEU A 299 26.20 17.50 0.50
C LEU A 299 25.90 18.79 -0.30
N GLY A 300 25.98 19.96 0.35
CA GLY A 300 25.81 21.28 -0.29
C GLY A 300 26.81 21.53 -1.42
N GLU A 301 27.74 20.60 -1.64
CA GLU A 301 28.74 20.58 -2.70
C GLU A 301 29.02 19.16 -3.22
N ALA A 302 28.16 18.16 -2.97
CA ALA A 302 28.45 16.84 -3.51
C ALA A 302 27.21 16.06 -3.98
N LYS A 303 27.28 15.62 -5.23
CA LYS A 303 26.76 14.29 -5.58
C LYS A 303 27.20 13.33 -4.46
N VAL A 304 26.41 12.32 -4.06
CA VAL A 304 27.05 11.14 -3.45
C VAL A 304 28.07 10.70 -4.49
N LYS A 305 29.35 10.99 -4.25
CA LYS A 305 30.36 11.01 -5.32
C LYS A 305 30.32 9.63 -5.99
N GLY A 306 30.25 9.60 -7.30
CA GLY A 306 30.08 8.33 -7.99
C GLY A 306 28.69 7.67 -8.01
N ILE A 307 27.56 8.14 -7.47
CA ILE A 307 26.25 7.46 -7.69
C ILE A 307 25.50 8.01 -8.92
N ARG A 308 25.36 7.19 -9.96
CA ARG A 308 24.64 7.51 -11.21
C ARG A 308 23.12 7.50 -11.06
N ARG A 309 22.55 6.43 -10.50
CA ARG A 309 21.10 6.28 -10.30
C ARG A 309 20.77 5.30 -9.18
N VAL A 310 19.62 5.47 -8.53
CA VAL A 310 19.06 4.44 -7.66
C VAL A 310 18.46 3.31 -8.51
N LEU A 311 18.89 2.07 -8.26
CA LEU A 311 18.37 0.87 -8.90
C LEU A 311 17.16 0.32 -8.14
N TYR A 312 17.27 0.19 -6.81
CA TYR A 312 16.17 -0.21 -5.93
C TYR A 312 16.11 0.65 -4.68
N SER A 313 14.94 1.23 -4.41
CA SER A 313 14.69 1.98 -3.18
C SER A 313 14.60 1.06 -1.96
N HIS A 314 14.81 1.62 -0.77
CA HIS A 314 14.67 0.88 0.49
C HIS A 314 13.33 0.13 0.57
N ALA A 315 12.21 0.78 0.23
CA ALA A 315 10.88 0.19 0.30
C ALA A 315 10.70 -0.98 -0.69
N GLN A 316 11.28 -0.89 -1.89
CA GLN A 316 11.30 -1.97 -2.87
C GLN A 316 12.05 -3.20 -2.33
N ILE A 317 13.21 -2.96 -1.73
CA ILE A 317 14.03 -4.00 -1.09
C ILE A 317 13.22 -4.68 0.02
N GLN A 318 12.68 -3.92 0.98
CA GLN A 318 11.88 -4.47 2.10
C GLN A 318 10.69 -5.33 1.62
N ARG A 319 9.97 -4.88 0.60
CA ARG A 319 8.85 -5.63 0.01
C ARG A 319 9.31 -6.95 -0.61
N ARG A 320 10.47 -6.96 -1.27
CA ARG A 320 11.02 -8.18 -1.86
C ARG A 320 11.50 -9.15 -0.79
N VAL A 321 12.25 -8.67 0.21
CA VAL A 321 12.72 -9.47 1.35
C VAL A 321 11.55 -10.18 2.05
N ARG A 322 10.45 -9.46 2.35
CA ARG A 322 9.22 -10.05 2.90
C ARG A 322 8.62 -11.16 2.03
N THR A 323 8.70 -11.02 0.71
CA THR A 323 8.18 -12.02 -0.23
C THR A 323 9.04 -13.28 -0.21
N LEU A 324 10.38 -13.12 -0.20
CA LEU A 324 11.31 -14.24 -0.08
C LEU A 324 11.14 -14.97 1.24
N ALA A 325 11.09 -14.25 2.36
CA ALA A 325 10.94 -14.82 3.69
C ALA A 325 9.65 -15.66 3.83
N LYS A 326 8.53 -15.19 3.26
CA LYS A 326 7.27 -15.96 3.22
C LYS A 326 7.36 -17.24 2.41
N ARG A 327 8.13 -17.23 1.31
CA ARG A 327 8.37 -18.43 0.49
C ARG A 327 9.25 -19.42 1.24
N ILE A 328 10.38 -18.96 1.79
CA ILE A 328 11.28 -19.77 2.63
C ILE A 328 10.53 -20.40 3.80
N SER A 329 9.70 -19.61 4.51
CA SER A 329 8.93 -20.10 5.65
C SER A 329 7.93 -21.19 5.29
N ARG A 330 7.41 -21.18 4.06
CA ARG A 330 6.50 -22.20 3.55
C ARG A 330 7.26 -23.47 3.17
N ASP A 331 8.37 -23.30 2.45
CA ASP A 331 9.13 -24.42 1.89
C ASP A 331 9.82 -25.25 3.00
N TYR A 332 10.09 -24.64 4.16
CA TYR A 332 10.65 -25.29 5.35
C TYR A 332 9.64 -25.41 6.51
N ALA A 333 8.33 -25.40 6.23
CA ALA A 333 7.31 -25.48 7.28
C ALA A 333 7.53 -26.69 8.21
N GLY A 334 7.55 -26.41 9.52
CA GLY A 334 7.77 -27.43 10.56
C GLY A 334 9.22 -27.89 10.72
N GLN A 335 10.18 -27.26 10.02
CA GLN A 335 11.60 -27.60 10.08
C GLN A 335 12.42 -26.44 10.67
N GLN A 336 13.58 -26.76 11.25
CA GLN A 336 14.58 -25.77 11.66
C GLN A 336 15.55 -25.50 10.50
N VAL A 337 15.94 -24.23 10.32
CA VAL A 337 16.85 -23.81 9.25
C VAL A 337 18.05 -23.05 9.82
N VAL A 338 19.25 -23.36 9.34
CA VAL A 338 20.48 -22.60 9.60
C VAL A 338 20.69 -21.60 8.48
N LEU A 339 20.67 -20.31 8.80
CA LEU A 339 21.02 -19.25 7.86
C LEU A 339 22.53 -19.02 7.92
N ILE A 340 23.21 -19.11 6.78
CA ILE A 340 24.66 -18.86 6.68
C ILE A 340 24.88 -17.68 5.75
N GLY A 341 25.44 -16.59 6.26
CA GLY A 341 25.75 -15.39 5.47
C GLY A 341 27.24 -15.23 5.18
N VAL A 342 27.60 -14.79 3.98
CA VAL A 342 28.98 -14.45 3.65
C VAL A 342 29.23 -12.96 3.89
N LEU A 343 30.16 -12.67 4.81
CA LEU A 343 30.51 -11.31 5.18
C LEU A 343 31.33 -10.61 4.08
N LYS A 344 31.21 -9.28 3.94
CA LYS A 344 30.45 -8.35 4.80
C LYS A 344 29.13 -7.87 4.21
N GLY A 345 28.95 -7.95 2.90
CA GLY A 345 27.84 -7.25 2.25
C GLY A 345 26.46 -7.83 2.53
N VAL A 346 26.38 -9.12 2.89
CA VAL A 346 25.12 -9.78 3.27
C VAL A 346 24.44 -9.19 4.52
N VAL A 347 25.16 -8.49 5.39
CA VAL A 347 24.69 -8.15 6.76
C VAL A 347 23.31 -7.48 6.75
N CYS A 348 23.09 -6.49 5.88
CA CYS A 348 21.80 -5.80 5.78
C CYS A 348 20.69 -6.74 5.31
N PHE A 349 20.95 -7.52 4.25
CA PHE A 349 19.97 -8.45 3.70
C PHE A 349 19.61 -9.58 4.68
N MET A 350 20.62 -10.18 5.32
CA MET A 350 20.44 -11.22 6.33
C MET A 350 19.58 -10.72 7.49
N ALA A 351 19.87 -9.52 8.01
CA ALA A 351 19.17 -8.94 9.14
C ALA A 351 17.68 -8.68 8.86
N ASP A 352 17.35 -8.23 7.64
CA ASP A 352 15.96 -7.99 7.25
C ASP A 352 15.23 -9.30 6.89
N LEU A 353 15.93 -10.25 6.26
CA LEU A 353 15.36 -11.55 5.89
C LEU A 353 14.96 -12.35 7.13
N MET A 354 15.86 -12.44 8.13
CA MET A 354 15.62 -13.24 9.33
C MET A 354 14.43 -12.74 10.15
N GLN A 355 14.19 -11.42 10.19
CA GLN A 355 13.05 -10.83 10.92
C GLN A 355 11.68 -11.17 10.32
N HIS A 356 11.66 -11.61 9.07
CA HIS A 356 10.43 -11.95 8.35
C HIS A 356 10.20 -13.45 8.18
N ILE A 357 11.16 -14.29 8.56
CA ILE A 357 11.01 -15.75 8.56
C ILE A 357 10.19 -16.16 9.80
N SER A 358 9.15 -16.97 9.60
CA SER A 358 8.24 -17.41 10.68
C SER A 358 8.57 -18.79 11.22
N LEU A 359 9.83 -19.24 11.07
CA LEU A 359 10.32 -20.55 11.50
C LEU A 359 11.41 -20.39 12.58
N PRO A 360 11.66 -21.41 13.40
CA PRO A 360 12.87 -21.45 14.23
C PRO A 360 14.11 -21.44 13.32
N ILE A 361 14.96 -20.43 13.51
CA ILE A 361 16.21 -20.27 12.77
C ILE A 361 17.41 -20.17 13.71
N THR A 362 18.56 -20.61 13.23
CA THR A 362 19.88 -20.30 13.80
C THR A 362 20.72 -19.57 12.76
N LEU A 363 21.65 -18.73 13.18
CA LEU A 363 22.49 -17.93 12.29
C LEU A 363 23.97 -18.29 12.46
N ASP A 364 24.71 -18.29 11.36
CA ASP A 364 26.16 -18.36 11.33
C ASP A 364 26.71 -17.48 10.18
N PHE A 365 27.99 -17.13 10.23
CA PHE A 365 28.64 -16.26 9.25
C PHE A 365 29.98 -16.82 8.81
N MET A 366 30.21 -16.80 7.50
CA MET A 366 31.51 -17.07 6.91
C MET A 366 32.14 -15.78 6.41
N ALA A 367 33.47 -15.73 6.32
CA ALA A 367 34.17 -14.67 5.62
C ALA A 367 35.15 -15.28 4.61
N VAL A 368 35.24 -14.67 3.43
CA VAL A 368 36.17 -15.07 2.38
C VAL A 368 37.06 -13.90 1.97
N SER A 369 38.28 -14.20 1.52
CA SER A 369 39.19 -13.25 0.89
C SER A 369 39.55 -13.70 -0.53
N TYR A 370 39.80 -12.73 -1.40
CA TYR A 370 40.29 -12.95 -2.76
C TYR A 370 41.79 -12.69 -2.77
N TYR A 371 42.58 -13.64 -3.29
CA TYR A 371 44.02 -13.48 -3.48
C TYR A 371 44.35 -13.31 -4.98
N GLY A 372 45.26 -12.37 -5.27
CA GLY A 372 45.84 -12.16 -6.61
C GLY A 372 45.01 -11.23 -7.50
N GLY A 373 45.70 -10.41 -8.29
CA GLY A 373 45.12 -9.34 -9.13
C GLY A 373 44.08 -9.78 -10.17
N ASP A 374 43.89 -11.09 -10.37
CA ASP A 374 42.94 -11.67 -11.33
C ASP A 374 41.80 -12.49 -10.68
N GLY A 375 41.62 -12.43 -9.36
CA GLY A 375 40.41 -12.94 -8.68
C GLY A 375 40.17 -14.47 -8.74
N GLN A 376 41.20 -15.27 -9.03
CA GLN A 376 41.04 -16.71 -9.25
C GLN A 376 41.09 -17.60 -8.00
N ALA A 377 41.60 -17.12 -6.86
CA ALA A 377 41.69 -17.92 -5.64
C ALA A 377 40.88 -17.30 -4.49
N VAL A 378 39.78 -17.97 -4.11
CA VAL A 378 38.94 -17.64 -2.95
C VAL A 378 39.41 -18.46 -1.75
N ARG A 379 39.63 -17.82 -0.60
CA ARG A 379 39.98 -18.49 0.66
C ARG A 379 39.01 -18.13 1.76
N ILE A 380 38.55 -19.12 2.53
CA ILE A 380 37.77 -18.90 3.76
C ILE A 380 38.71 -18.37 4.86
N THR A 381 38.41 -17.18 5.37
CA THR A 381 39.15 -16.51 6.44
C THR A 381 38.47 -16.65 7.80
N LYS A 382 37.15 -16.84 7.81
CA LYS A 382 36.37 -17.31 8.96
C LYS A 382 35.41 -18.40 8.49
N ASP A 383 35.51 -19.56 9.12
CA ASP A 383 34.61 -20.69 8.92
C ASP A 383 33.43 -20.66 9.92
N LEU A 384 32.54 -21.64 9.81
CA LEU A 384 31.37 -21.81 10.68
C LEU A 384 31.78 -22.03 12.14
N ASP A 385 31.04 -21.40 13.06
CA ASP A 385 31.23 -21.59 14.50
C ASP A 385 30.51 -22.86 15.00
N ALA A 386 29.46 -23.31 14.30
CA ALA A 386 28.66 -24.49 14.68
C ALA A 386 28.52 -25.53 13.55
N SER A 387 28.44 -26.81 13.93
CA SER A 387 28.22 -27.90 12.97
C SER A 387 26.87 -27.79 12.26
N ILE A 388 26.89 -28.03 10.94
CA ILE A 388 25.73 -28.04 10.05
C ILE A 388 25.32 -29.45 9.59
N THR A 389 25.99 -30.49 10.08
CA THR A 389 25.72 -31.88 9.69
C THR A 389 24.27 -32.26 9.99
N GLY A 390 23.58 -32.81 8.99
CA GLY A 390 22.17 -33.20 9.10
C GLY A 390 21.18 -32.05 9.28
N LYS A 391 21.60 -30.78 9.13
CA LYS A 391 20.71 -29.62 9.25
C LYS A 391 20.28 -29.09 7.88
N ASN A 392 19.12 -28.44 7.83
CA ASN A 392 18.72 -27.67 6.65
C ASN A 392 19.47 -26.34 6.63
N VAL A 393 20.27 -26.12 5.60
CA VAL A 393 21.10 -24.94 5.44
C VAL A 393 20.56 -24.08 4.31
N LEU A 394 20.38 -22.80 4.61
CA LEU A 394 20.08 -21.77 3.63
C LEU A 394 21.24 -20.78 3.61
N MET A 395 22.05 -20.84 2.56
CA MET A 395 23.08 -19.84 2.31
C MET A 395 22.42 -18.55 1.82
N VAL A 396 22.79 -17.43 2.41
CA VAL A 396 22.26 -16.09 2.09
C VAL A 396 23.39 -15.24 1.55
N GLU A 397 23.22 -14.70 0.35
CA GLU A 397 24.21 -13.88 -0.34
C GLU A 397 23.63 -12.51 -0.74
N ASP A 398 24.44 -11.47 -0.71
CA ASP A 398 24.06 -10.15 -1.21
C ASP A 398 23.99 -10.10 -2.74
N ILE A 399 25.00 -10.63 -3.43
CA ILE A 399 25.07 -10.63 -4.88
C ILE A 399 25.79 -11.85 -5.43
N VAL A 400 25.20 -12.47 -6.46
CA VAL A 400 25.86 -13.52 -7.22
C VAL A 400 26.18 -13.02 -8.61
N ASP A 401 27.48 -12.96 -8.89
CA ASP A 401 28.06 -12.47 -10.13
C ASP A 401 28.51 -13.65 -11.04
N THR A 402 29.79 -13.96 -11.09
CA THR A 402 30.33 -15.07 -11.88
C THR A 402 29.90 -16.45 -11.38
N GLY A 403 29.54 -16.55 -10.09
CA GLY A 403 29.23 -17.81 -9.40
C GLY A 403 30.45 -18.50 -8.80
N MET A 404 31.69 -18.09 -9.11
CA MET A 404 32.91 -18.77 -8.65
C MET A 404 32.99 -18.89 -7.13
N THR A 405 32.83 -17.77 -6.42
CA THR A 405 32.84 -17.70 -4.95
C THR A 405 31.76 -18.57 -4.34
N LEU A 406 30.53 -18.46 -4.87
CA LEU A 406 29.40 -19.24 -4.40
C LEU A 406 29.65 -20.73 -4.58
N ASN A 407 30.19 -21.17 -5.72
CA ASN A 407 30.50 -22.57 -5.98
C ASN A 407 31.52 -23.12 -4.99
N TYR A 408 32.58 -22.35 -4.72
CA TYR A 408 33.61 -22.71 -3.75
C TYR A 408 33.02 -22.90 -2.35
N ILE A 409 32.20 -21.96 -1.90
CA ILE A 409 31.56 -22.03 -0.57
C ILE A 409 30.57 -23.19 -0.51
N LEU A 410 29.75 -23.39 -1.55
CA LEU A 410 28.80 -24.52 -1.58
C LEU A 410 29.52 -25.87 -1.55
N THR A 411 30.67 -26.00 -2.22
CA THR A 411 31.49 -27.22 -2.18
C THR A 411 32.00 -27.47 -0.77
N HIS A 412 32.53 -26.43 -0.10
CA HIS A 412 32.98 -26.49 1.29
C HIS A 412 31.86 -26.87 2.26
N LEU A 413 30.70 -26.22 2.15
CA LEU A 413 29.53 -26.50 3.00
C LEU A 413 28.96 -27.90 2.75
N SER A 414 28.95 -28.37 1.51
CA SER A 414 28.45 -29.72 1.16
C SER A 414 29.29 -30.82 1.80
N ALA A 415 30.60 -30.62 1.94
CA ALA A 415 31.49 -31.57 2.60
C ALA A 415 31.17 -31.81 4.09
N HIS A 416 30.40 -30.91 4.72
CA HIS A 416 29.94 -31.04 6.09
C HIS A 416 28.63 -31.87 6.23
N ASN A 417 28.12 -32.42 5.12
CA ASN A 417 26.95 -33.28 5.04
C ASN A 417 25.67 -32.68 5.67
N PRO A 418 25.20 -31.50 5.23
CA PRO A 418 23.90 -30.97 5.65
C PRO A 418 22.75 -31.82 5.11
N ALA A 419 21.58 -31.78 5.76
CA ALA A 419 20.37 -32.46 5.27
C ALA A 419 19.82 -31.81 3.99
N SER A 420 19.95 -30.49 3.87
CA SER A 420 19.74 -29.77 2.62
C SER A 420 20.64 -28.54 2.56
N LEU A 421 21.02 -28.14 1.35
CA LEU A 421 21.78 -26.92 1.10
C LEU A 421 21.11 -26.17 -0.05
N ARG A 422 20.57 -24.98 0.24
CA ARG A 422 19.89 -24.10 -0.73
C ARG A 422 20.48 -22.70 -0.68
N VAL A 423 20.23 -21.92 -1.75
CA VAL A 423 20.77 -20.56 -1.90
C VAL A 423 19.65 -19.51 -2.00
N CYS A 424 19.77 -18.47 -1.19
CA CYS A 424 19.00 -17.24 -1.27
C CYS A 424 19.94 -16.09 -1.60
N THR A 425 19.73 -15.40 -2.72
CA THR A 425 20.52 -14.19 -3.04
C THR A 425 19.62 -12.98 -3.20
N LEU A 426 20.08 -11.81 -2.76
CA LEU A 426 19.38 -10.55 -3.02
C LEU A 426 19.50 -10.14 -4.50
N LEU A 427 20.69 -10.23 -5.10
CA LEU A 427 20.95 -9.80 -6.48
C LEU A 427 21.58 -10.92 -7.32
N ASP A 428 21.02 -11.17 -8.50
CA ASP A 428 21.56 -12.12 -9.48
C ASP A 428 21.96 -11.39 -10.78
N LYS A 429 23.28 -11.36 -11.07
CA LYS A 429 23.86 -10.83 -12.30
C LYS A 429 24.03 -11.93 -13.34
N ARG A 430 22.91 -12.44 -13.85
CA ARG A 430 22.91 -13.58 -14.76
C ARG A 430 23.76 -13.38 -16.02
N ALA A 431 23.94 -12.14 -16.48
CA ALA A 431 24.78 -11.82 -17.64
C ALA A 431 26.28 -12.13 -17.47
N ARG A 432 26.79 -12.18 -16.22
CA ARG A 432 28.21 -12.46 -15.93
C ARG A 432 28.49 -13.90 -15.49
N ARG A 433 27.47 -14.76 -15.54
CA ARG A 433 27.52 -16.14 -15.04
C ARG A 433 28.57 -16.97 -15.78
N LEU A 434 29.56 -17.49 -15.05
CA LEU A 434 30.56 -18.44 -15.57
C LEU A 434 30.27 -19.86 -15.09
N ILE A 435 29.77 -20.01 -13.87
CA ILE A 435 29.33 -21.28 -13.30
C ILE A 435 27.84 -21.22 -13.02
N ASP A 436 27.06 -22.09 -13.66
CA ASP A 436 25.63 -22.21 -13.37
C ASP A 436 25.44 -22.97 -12.05
N ILE A 437 24.85 -22.28 -11.08
CA ILE A 437 24.63 -22.78 -9.72
C ILE A 437 23.15 -22.60 -9.44
N PRO A 438 22.45 -23.61 -8.90
CA PRO A 438 21.04 -23.47 -8.57
C PRO A 438 20.85 -22.39 -7.50
N LEU A 439 20.04 -21.38 -7.85
CA LEU A 439 19.60 -20.32 -6.94
C LEU A 439 18.11 -20.53 -6.62
N ASP A 440 17.78 -20.93 -5.40
CA ASP A 440 16.41 -21.29 -5.00
C ASP A 440 15.53 -20.06 -4.80
N TYR A 441 16.11 -19.00 -4.22
CA TYR A 441 15.41 -17.76 -3.86
C TYR A 441 16.19 -16.55 -4.36
N ILE A 442 15.67 -15.89 -5.40
CA ILE A 442 16.31 -14.72 -6.02
C ILE A 442 15.53 -13.47 -5.66
N GLY A 443 16.18 -12.46 -5.08
CA GLY A 443 15.60 -11.14 -4.83
C GLY A 443 15.33 -10.41 -6.13
N PHE A 444 16.37 -9.99 -6.83
CA PHE A 444 16.27 -9.24 -8.07
C PHE A 444 17.28 -9.78 -9.08
N GLN A 445 16.84 -9.93 -10.33
CA GLN A 445 17.76 -10.09 -11.44
C GLN A 445 18.15 -8.71 -11.94
N ILE A 446 19.46 -8.44 -12.03
CA ILE A 446 19.99 -7.14 -12.41
C ILE A 446 20.87 -7.24 -13.66
N PRO A 447 20.92 -6.16 -14.48
CA PRO A 447 21.86 -6.08 -15.58
C PRO A 447 23.32 -6.03 -15.07
N ASP A 448 24.27 -6.09 -16.00
CA ASP A 448 25.68 -5.91 -15.68
C ASP A 448 26.00 -4.44 -15.37
N GLU A 449 25.63 -4.02 -14.16
CA GLU A 449 25.91 -2.69 -13.62
C GLU A 449 26.66 -2.82 -12.29
N PHE A 450 27.63 -1.94 -12.04
CA PHE A 450 28.31 -1.90 -10.77
C PHE A 450 27.40 -1.24 -9.71
N VAL A 451 27.04 -1.99 -8.66
CA VAL A 451 26.03 -1.59 -7.68
C VAL A 451 26.60 -1.50 -6.27
N VAL A 452 26.14 -0.53 -5.50
CA VAL A 452 26.53 -0.28 -4.12
C VAL A 452 25.32 0.05 -3.25
N GLY A 453 25.50 0.02 -1.93
CA GLY A 453 24.44 0.29 -0.97
C GLY A 453 23.69 -0.96 -0.51
N TYR A 454 22.95 -0.82 0.59
CA TYR A 454 22.26 -1.90 1.29
C TYR A 454 23.22 -3.07 1.64
N GLY A 455 24.37 -2.73 2.20
CA GLY A 455 25.45 -3.67 2.53
C GLY A 455 26.52 -3.82 1.44
N LEU A 456 26.19 -3.60 0.17
CA LEU A 456 27.15 -3.61 -0.95
C LEU A 456 28.09 -2.40 -0.91
N ASP A 457 29.33 -2.56 -1.34
CA ASP A 457 30.36 -1.51 -1.24
C ASP A 457 31.17 -1.26 -2.49
N TYR A 458 31.87 -0.12 -2.46
CA TYR A 458 33.01 0.17 -3.31
C TYR A 458 34.14 0.72 -2.44
N GLY A 459 35.31 0.06 -2.43
CA GLY A 459 36.44 0.49 -1.61
C GLY A 459 36.16 0.52 -0.10
N GLY A 460 35.19 -0.28 0.39
CA GLY A 460 34.75 -0.25 1.79
C GLY A 460 33.67 0.79 2.11
N GLU A 461 33.33 1.69 1.19
CA GLU A 461 32.35 2.76 1.35
C GLU A 461 30.95 2.35 0.86
N TYR A 462 29.94 3.22 1.04
CA TYR A 462 28.56 3.09 0.53
C TYR A 462 27.66 2.02 1.18
N ARG A 463 28.18 1.10 2.00
CA ARG A 463 27.38 0.02 2.63
C ARG A 463 26.15 0.52 3.41
N ASN A 464 26.26 1.70 4.00
CA ASN A 464 25.24 2.33 4.86
C ASN A 464 24.08 2.97 4.07
N LEU A 465 24.16 3.06 2.74
CA LEU A 465 23.06 3.57 1.95
C LEU A 465 21.85 2.62 2.07
N ALA A 466 20.68 3.17 2.36
CA ALA A 466 19.46 2.36 2.58
C ALA A 466 18.87 1.75 1.30
N PHE A 467 19.45 2.09 0.14
CA PHE A 467 19.03 1.73 -1.21
C PHE A 467 20.19 1.09 -1.97
N ILE A 468 19.88 0.44 -3.09
CA ILE A 468 20.88 -0.06 -4.03
C ILE A 468 20.99 0.92 -5.19
N GLY A 469 22.18 1.47 -5.41
CA GLY A 469 22.48 2.43 -6.46
C GLY A 469 23.55 1.92 -7.43
N VAL A 470 23.58 2.49 -8.63
CA VAL A 470 24.61 2.21 -9.65
C VAL A 470 25.69 3.27 -9.55
N LEU A 471 26.97 2.86 -9.55
CA LEU A 471 28.11 3.78 -9.55
C LEU A 471 28.36 4.36 -10.97
N TYR A 472 28.88 5.58 -11.09
CA TYR A 472 29.47 6.11 -12.32
C TYR A 472 30.72 5.28 -12.63
N SER A 473 30.94 4.95 -13.90
CA SER A 473 32.21 4.36 -14.31
C SER A 473 33.33 5.38 -14.15
N GLU A 474 34.53 4.94 -13.77
CA GLU A 474 35.74 5.79 -13.65
C GLU A 474 36.13 6.51 -14.96
N GLN A 475 35.46 6.21 -16.08
CA GLN A 475 35.61 6.87 -17.37
C GLN A 475 34.71 8.12 -17.55
N GLU A 476 33.82 8.42 -16.60
CA GLU A 476 32.83 9.51 -16.69
C GLU A 476 32.94 10.58 -15.57
N GLU A 477 33.91 10.47 -14.64
CA GLU A 477 34.34 11.55 -13.73
C GLU A 477 35.58 12.27 -14.27
#